data_AF-A0A950EKV2-F1
#
_entry.id   AF-A0A950EKV2-F1
#
_cell.length_a   1.000
_cell.length_b   1.000
_cell.length_c   1.000
_cell.angle_alpha   90.00
_cell.angle_beta   90.00
_cell.angle_gamma   90.00
#
_symmetry.space_group_name_H-M   'P 1'
#
loop_
_entity.id
_entity.type
_entity.pdbx_description
1 polymer ?
#
loop_
_entity_poly.entity_id
_entity_poly.type
_entity_poly.pdbx_seq_one_letter_code
_entity_poly.pdbx_strand_id
1 'polypeptide(L)'
;MRRRLLLLLALLVGLGFIVARNRRAALAPEPDHDPWSTERHAEAGAGWLEPVEGDCPPSHPVKAKMTSGIYHLPGMVSYARTNPDRCYRDAATAEADGLRPAKR
;
A
#
# COMPACT_ATOMS: atom_id res chain seq x y z
N MET A 1 -53.08 22.26 16.96
CA MET A 1 -52.36 23.08 15.95
C MET A 1 -50.85 23.19 16.22
N ARG A 2 -50.40 23.44 17.45
CA ARG A 2 -48.97 23.58 17.81
C ARG A 2 -48.08 22.35 17.48
N ARG A 3 -48.57 21.11 17.69
CA ARG A 3 -47.85 19.87 17.32
C ARG A 3 -47.68 19.69 15.80
N ARG A 4 -48.66 20.10 14.99
CA ARG A 4 -48.55 20.02 13.52
C ARG A 4 -47.55 21.05 12.98
N LEU A 5 -47.49 22.23 13.59
CA LEU A 5 -46.52 23.27 13.27
C LEU A 5 -45.08 22.82 13.59
N LEU A 6 -44.86 22.19 14.75
CA LEU A 6 -43.52 21.67 15.13
C LEU A 6 -43.04 20.55 14.19
N LEU A 7 -43.92 19.66 13.75
CA LEU A 7 -43.58 18.61 12.79
C LEU A 7 -43.19 19.19 11.42
N LEU A 8 -43.91 20.21 10.94
CA LEU A 8 -43.58 20.88 9.69
C LEU A 8 -42.23 21.60 9.76
N LEU A 9 -41.93 22.27 10.88
CA LEU A 9 -40.63 22.92 11.08
C LEU A 9 -39.48 21.90 11.12
N ALA A 10 -39.66 20.77 11.81
CA ALA A 10 -38.66 19.70 11.84
C ALA A 10 -38.43 19.08 10.46
N LEU A 11 -39.48 18.93 9.65
CA LEU A 11 -39.37 18.39 8.29
C LEU A 11 -38.67 19.37 7.35
N LEU A 12 -38.94 20.68 7.46
CA LEU A 12 -38.23 21.72 6.71
C LEU A 12 -36.74 21.80 7.09
N VAL A 13 -36.41 21.71 8.38
CA VAL A 13 -35.02 21.67 8.87
C VAL A 13 -34.31 20.40 8.41
N GLY A 14 -34.97 19.24 8.50
CA GLY A 14 -34.42 17.96 8.04
C GLY A 14 -34.17 17.93 6.53
N LEU A 15 -35.11 18.43 5.72
CA LEU A 15 -34.96 18.50 4.27
C LEU A 15 -33.85 19.48 3.88
N GLY A 16 -33.74 20.62 4.55
CA GLY A 16 -32.64 21.57 4.38
C GLY A 16 -31.27 20.98 4.71
N PHE A 17 -31.18 20.20 5.81
CA PHE A 17 -29.94 19.51 6.21
C PHE A 17 -29.52 18.43 5.20
N ILE A 18 -30.48 17.66 4.66
CA ILE A 18 -30.23 16.64 3.63
C ILE A 18 -29.71 17.30 2.34
N VAL A 19 -30.36 18.37 1.87
CA VAL A 19 -29.93 19.09 0.65
C VAL A 19 -28.54 19.72 0.84
N ALA A 20 -28.25 20.30 2.02
CA ALA A 20 -26.94 20.86 2.33
C ALA A 20 -25.84 19.78 2.38
N ARG A 21 -26.13 18.59 2.93
CA ARG A 21 -25.21 17.44 2.89
C ARG A 21 -24.90 17.00 1.46
N ASN A 22 -25.91 16.85 0.61
CA ASN A 22 -25.70 16.40 -0.78
C ASN A 22 -24.87 17.41 -1.59
N ARG A 23 -25.06 18.71 -1.37
CA ARG A 23 -24.25 19.75 -2.05
C ARG A 23 -22.77 19.75 -1.63
N ARG A 24 -22.46 19.37 -0.38
CA ARG A 24 -21.06 19.25 0.09
C ARG A 24 -20.31 18.06 -0.53
N ALA A 25 -21.02 16.99 -0.91
CA ALA A 25 -20.42 15.85 -1.59
C ALA A 25 -20.00 16.17 -3.04
N ALA A 26 -20.73 17.07 -3.71
CA ALA A 26 -20.46 17.44 -5.10
C ALA A 26 -19.31 18.46 -5.29
N LEU A 27 -18.74 19.00 -4.21
CA LEU A 27 -17.65 19.97 -4.25
C LEU A 27 -16.33 19.43 -3.67
N ALA A 28 -16.28 18.15 -3.31
CA ALA A 28 -14.99 17.53 -3.08
C ALA A 28 -14.23 17.57 -4.42
N PRO A 29 -13.02 18.15 -4.48
CA PRO A 29 -12.21 17.97 -5.68
C PRO A 29 -12.07 16.47 -5.91
N GLU A 30 -12.33 16.00 -7.13
CA GLU A 30 -11.90 14.66 -7.49
C GLU A 30 -10.41 14.57 -7.16
N PRO A 31 -9.97 13.53 -6.44
CA PRO A 31 -8.54 13.31 -6.27
C PRO A 31 -7.95 13.28 -7.68
N ASP A 32 -7.05 14.22 -7.95
CA ASP A 32 -6.29 14.30 -9.20
C ASP A 32 -5.44 13.03 -9.31
N HIS A 33 -6.04 11.98 -9.85
CA HIS A 33 -5.37 10.76 -10.19
C HIS A 33 -4.62 11.03 -11.50
N ASP A 34 -3.47 11.69 -11.38
CA ASP A 34 -2.49 11.74 -12.45
C ASP A 34 -2.20 10.28 -12.87
N PRO A 35 -2.43 9.86 -14.13
CA PRO A 35 -2.17 8.49 -14.55
C PRO A 35 -0.70 8.09 -14.46
N TRP A 36 0.21 9.06 -14.22
CA TRP A 36 1.62 8.86 -13.93
C TRP A 36 1.95 8.86 -12.43
N SER A 37 0.96 9.05 -11.55
CA SER A 37 1.16 9.00 -10.09
C SER A 37 1.19 7.58 -9.53
N THR A 38 0.74 6.56 -10.27
CA THR A 38 0.89 5.15 -9.86
C THR A 38 2.35 4.71 -9.82
N GLU A 39 3.23 5.36 -10.59
CA GLU A 39 4.66 5.03 -10.63
C GLU A 39 5.41 5.58 -9.41
N ARG A 40 5.00 6.74 -8.86
CA ARG A 40 5.68 7.38 -7.71
C ARG A 40 5.23 6.88 -6.34
N HIS A 41 4.13 6.14 -6.24
CA HIS A 41 3.73 5.48 -4.99
C HIS A 41 4.52 4.18 -4.72
N ALA A 42 5.37 3.72 -5.65
CA ALA A 42 6.18 2.52 -5.49
C ALA A 42 7.48 2.74 -4.68
N GLU A 43 7.93 3.98 -4.49
CA GLU A 43 9.21 4.28 -3.82
C GLU A 43 9.08 4.63 -2.32
N ALA A 44 7.89 4.94 -1.81
CA ALA A 44 7.73 5.44 -0.44
C ALA A 44 7.57 4.36 0.65
N GLY A 45 7.69 3.06 0.33
CA GLY A 45 7.46 1.96 1.29
C GLY A 45 8.27 0.68 1.05
N ALA A 46 9.20 0.71 0.11
CA ALA A 46 10.04 -0.43 -0.24
C ALA A 46 11.05 -0.71 0.88
N GLY A 47 10.71 -1.56 1.85
CA GLY A 47 11.63 -2.02 2.91
C GLY A 47 12.78 -2.91 2.40
N TRP A 48 13.30 -2.61 1.22
CA TRP A 48 14.36 -3.32 0.52
C TRP A 48 15.43 -2.36 0.01
N LEU A 49 16.64 -2.88 -0.17
CA LEU A 49 17.80 -2.20 -0.75
C LEU A 49 18.21 -2.85 -2.06
N GLU A 50 18.90 -2.09 -2.91
CA GLU A 50 19.62 -2.64 -4.04
C GLU A 50 20.82 -3.49 -3.57
N PRO A 51 21.13 -4.58 -4.27
CA PRO A 51 22.37 -5.33 -4.04
C PRO A 51 23.61 -4.47 -4.26
N VAL A 52 24.63 -4.67 -3.44
CA VAL A 52 25.95 -4.05 -3.57
C VAL A 52 26.94 -5.13 -3.99
N GLU A 53 27.64 -4.91 -5.11
CA GLU A 53 28.59 -5.89 -5.66
C GLU A 53 28.00 -7.30 -5.92
N GLY A 54 26.70 -7.37 -6.21
CA GLY A 54 25.98 -8.63 -6.46
C GLY A 54 25.58 -9.40 -5.20
N ASP A 55 25.73 -8.81 -4.01
CA ASP A 55 25.25 -9.38 -2.75
C ASP A 55 24.45 -8.37 -1.93
N CYS A 56 23.74 -8.86 -0.92
CA CYS A 56 22.99 -8.05 0.01
C CYS A 56 23.87 -7.62 1.20
N PRO A 57 23.73 -6.36 1.66
CA PRO A 57 24.44 -5.90 2.84
C PRO A 57 23.95 -6.66 4.10
N PRO A 58 24.75 -6.72 5.18
CA PRO A 58 24.37 -7.41 6.42
C PRO A 58 23.07 -6.88 7.07
N SER A 59 22.69 -5.63 6.79
CA SER A 59 21.44 -5.05 7.26
C SER A 59 20.20 -5.61 6.57
N HIS A 60 20.37 -6.20 5.37
CA HIS A 60 19.29 -6.71 4.53
C HIS A 60 19.61 -8.13 4.00
N PRO A 61 19.76 -9.11 4.89
CA PRO A 61 20.28 -10.43 4.53
C PRO A 61 19.29 -11.31 3.74
N VAL A 62 18.10 -10.84 3.37
CA VAL A 62 17.12 -11.64 2.63
C VAL A 62 17.27 -11.36 1.13
N LYS A 63 17.79 -12.35 0.39
CA LYS A 63 18.02 -12.25 -1.06
C LYS A 63 16.74 -12.54 -1.83
N ALA A 64 16.19 -11.58 -2.54
CA ALA A 64 15.02 -11.79 -3.39
C ALA A 64 15.38 -11.85 -4.87
N LYS A 65 14.71 -12.75 -5.60
CA LYS A 65 14.81 -12.87 -7.05
C LYS A 65 13.44 -12.62 -7.66
N MET A 66 13.25 -11.43 -8.22
CA MET A 66 11.96 -10.92 -8.71
C MET A 66 11.46 -11.73 -9.89
N THR A 67 12.37 -12.14 -10.79
CA THR A 67 12.03 -12.98 -11.96
C THR A 67 11.30 -14.29 -11.59
N SER A 68 11.59 -14.86 -10.42
CA SER A 68 10.96 -16.09 -9.91
C SER A 68 9.96 -15.86 -8.78
N GLY A 69 9.83 -14.62 -8.30
CA GLY A 69 8.98 -14.23 -7.19
C GLY A 69 9.33 -14.93 -5.87
N ILE A 70 10.61 -15.25 -5.63
CA ILE A 70 11.04 -15.94 -4.41
C ILE A 70 12.10 -15.16 -3.63
N TYR A 71 12.16 -15.41 -2.33
CA TYR A 71 13.25 -14.96 -1.47
C TYR A 71 14.00 -16.13 -0.82
N HIS A 72 15.27 -15.90 -0.50
CA HIS A 72 16.16 -16.84 0.16
C HIS A 72 16.65 -16.25 1.49
N LEU A 73 16.58 -17.06 2.54
CA LEU A 73 17.15 -16.76 3.85
C LEU A 73 18.57 -17.31 3.98
N PRO A 74 19.42 -16.70 4.83
CA PRO A 74 20.71 -17.27 5.21
C PRO A 74 20.54 -18.72 5.69
N GLY A 75 21.40 -19.62 5.16
CA GLY A 75 21.37 -21.06 5.48
C GLY A 75 20.53 -21.93 4.52
N MET A 76 19.79 -21.34 3.57
CA MET A 76 19.14 -22.12 2.50
C MET A 76 20.17 -22.60 1.46
N VAL A 77 19.93 -23.74 0.81
CA VAL A 77 20.87 -24.38 -0.12
C VAL A 77 21.28 -23.46 -1.28
N SER A 78 20.33 -22.65 -1.75
CA SER A 78 20.54 -21.74 -2.86
C SER A 78 20.98 -20.33 -2.44
N TYR A 79 21.05 -20.03 -1.14
CA TYR A 79 21.33 -18.66 -0.67
C TYR A 79 22.66 -18.09 -1.21
N ALA A 80 23.73 -18.89 -1.14
CA ALA A 80 25.06 -18.46 -1.56
C ALA A 80 25.20 -18.25 -3.09
N ARG A 81 24.36 -18.92 -3.90
CA ARG A 81 24.42 -18.85 -5.38
C ARG A 81 23.37 -17.92 -5.98
N THR A 82 22.43 -17.43 -5.18
CA THR A 82 21.41 -16.49 -5.65
C THR A 82 22.05 -15.12 -5.84
N ASN A 83 22.00 -14.61 -7.07
CA ASN A 83 22.22 -13.19 -7.36
C ASN A 83 20.90 -12.44 -7.09
N PRO A 84 20.81 -11.63 -6.02
CA PRO A 84 19.58 -10.94 -5.67
C PRO A 84 19.28 -9.80 -6.64
N ASP A 85 17.99 -9.53 -6.85
CA ASP A 85 17.48 -8.32 -7.51
C ASP A 85 17.11 -7.25 -6.46
N ARG A 86 16.68 -7.69 -5.27
CA ARG A 86 16.33 -6.87 -4.10
C ARG A 86 16.81 -7.54 -2.81
N CYS A 87 17.12 -6.72 -1.81
CA CYS A 87 17.61 -7.16 -0.50
C CYS A 87 16.69 -6.68 0.62
N TYR A 88 16.07 -7.59 1.38
CA TYR A 88 15.16 -7.23 2.47
C TYR A 88 15.80 -7.44 3.84
N ARG A 89 15.36 -6.66 4.82
CA ARG A 89 15.77 -6.84 6.23
C ARG A 89 15.34 -8.19 6.80
N ASP A 90 14.12 -8.59 6.47
CA ASP A 90 13.47 -9.77 7.03
C ASP A 90 12.46 -10.38 6.05
N ALA A 91 12.06 -11.63 6.32
CA ALA A 91 11.12 -12.37 5.50
C ALA A 91 9.74 -11.69 5.44
N ALA A 92 9.29 -11.08 6.54
CA ALA A 92 7.98 -10.44 6.61
C ALA A 92 7.88 -9.28 5.62
N THR A 93 8.95 -8.50 5.46
CA THR A 93 9.00 -7.41 4.48
C THR A 93 9.01 -7.94 3.05
N ALA A 94 9.69 -9.06 2.79
CA ALA A 94 9.66 -9.71 1.48
C ALA A 94 8.28 -10.29 1.14
N GLU A 95 7.60 -10.89 2.12
CA GLU A 95 6.24 -11.43 1.96
C GLU A 95 5.19 -10.33 1.78
N ALA A 96 5.34 -9.20 2.47
CA ALA A 96 4.52 -8.01 2.25
C ALA A 96 4.68 -7.44 0.83
N ASP A 97 5.84 -7.64 0.20
CA ASP A 97 6.11 -7.31 -1.21
C ASP A 97 5.69 -8.44 -2.18
N GLY A 98 4.91 -9.42 -1.71
CA GLY A 98 4.31 -10.48 -2.52
C GLY A 98 5.25 -11.63 -2.88
N LEU A 99 6.44 -11.70 -2.28
CA LEU A 99 7.39 -12.78 -2.51
C LEU A 99 7.05 -14.01 -1.66
N ARG A 100 7.41 -15.20 -2.14
CA ARG A 100 7.27 -16.46 -1.39
C ARG A 100 8.65 -17.03 -1.01
N PRO A 101 8.76 -17.81 0.08
CA PRO A 101 10.02 -18.45 0.41
C PRO A 101 10.47 -19.44 -0.67
N ALA A 102 11.77 -19.49 -0.93
CA ALA A 102 12.39 -20.54 -1.71
C ALA A 102 12.18 -21.91 -1.05
N LYS A 103 12.10 -22.97 -1.86
CA LYS A 103 12.15 -24.33 -1.35
C LYS A 103 13.54 -24.60 -0.77
N ARG A 104 13.58 -25.40 0.30
CA ARG A 104 14.81 -25.71 1.08
C ARG A 104 15.95 -26.17 0.19
#